data_AF-A0A356WEC1-F1
#
_entry.id   AF-A0A356WEC1-F1
#
_cell.length_a   1.000
_cell.length_b   1.000
_cell.length_c   1.000
_cell.angle_alpha   90.00
_cell.angle_beta   90.00
_cell.angle_gamma   90.00
#
_symmetry.space_group_name_H-M   'P 1'
#
loop_
_entity.id
_entity.type
_entity.pdbx_description
1 polymer ?
#
loop_
_entity_poly.entity_id
_entity_poly.type
_entity_poly.pdbx_seq_one_letter_code
_entity_poly.pdbx_strand_id
1 'polypeptide(L)' 'NLIKSLGKGVLKVMSKMGISTIASYTGAQVFEAIGLSQDLIDEYFVGTTSRLGGVGIDVIAEETI' A
#
# COMPACT_ATOMS: atom_id res chain seq x y z
N ASN A 1 2.26 8.03 24.59
CA ASN A 1 1.13 8.47 23.74
C ASN A 1 1.27 8.07 22.27
N LEU A 2 2.42 8.26 21.62
CA LEU A 2 2.64 7.91 20.20
C LEU A 2 2.19 6.48 19.80
N ILE A 3 2.73 5.44 20.45
CA ILE A 3 2.44 4.03 20.14
C ILE A 3 0.93 3.73 20.20
N LYS A 4 0.24 4.28 21.22
CA LYS A 4 -1.21 4.11 21.40
C LYS A 4 -2.00 4.75 20.27
N SER A 5 -1.59 5.94 19.80
CA SER A 5 -2.24 6.63 18.69
C SER A 5 -2.02 5.90 17.37
N LEU A 6 -0.80 5.42 17.11
CA LEU A 6 -0.48 4.64 15.91
C LEU A 6 -1.29 3.33 15.89
N GLY A 7 -1.36 2.61 17.01
CA GLY A 7 -2.17 1.39 17.12
C GLY A 7 -3.65 1.62 16.83
N LYS A 8 -4.24 2.71 17.35
CA LYS A 8 -5.63 3.08 17.02
C LYS A 8 -5.81 3.44 15.53
N GLY A 9 -4.81 4.08 14.92
CA GLY A 9 -4.81 4.40 13.50
C GLY A 9 -4.88 3.15 12.62
N VAL A 10 -3.99 2.18 12.88
CA VAL A 10 -3.97 0.89 12.17
C VAL A 10 -5.30 0.15 12.32
N LEU A 11 -5.80 0.02 13.56
CA LEU A 11 -7.10 -0.63 13.81
C LEU A 11 -8.26 0.05 13.07
N LYS A 12 -8.25 1.39 12.97
CA LYS A 12 -9.27 2.15 12.24
C LYS A 12 -9.20 1.92 10.73
N VAL A 13 -8.01 1.74 10.16
CA VAL A 13 -7.85 1.43 8.73
C VAL A 13 -8.34 0.00 8.47
N MET A 14 -7.91 -0.97 9.27
CA MET A 14 -8.34 -2.37 9.18
C MET A 14 -9.87 -2.51 9.27
N SER A 15 -10.50 -1.79 10.21
CA SER A 15 -11.95 -1.88 10.41
C SER A 15 -12.77 -1.37 9.23
N LYS A 16 -12.23 -0.47 8.39
CA LYS A 16 -12.91 -0.01 7.16
C LYS A 16 -13.09 -1.12 6.14
N MET A 17 -12.19 -2.11 6.17
CA MET A 17 -12.18 -3.23 5.23
C MET A 17 -12.74 -4.52 5.87
N GLY A 18 -13.28 -4.42 7.08
CA GLY A 18 -13.85 -5.57 7.82
C GLY A 18 -12.82 -6.54 8.39
N ILE A 19 -11.53 -6.16 8.44
CA ILE A 19 -10.47 -7.04 8.94
C ILE A 19 -10.30 -6.88 10.46
N SER A 20 -10.36 -8.00 11.18
CA SER A 20 -10.33 -8.05 12.65
C SER A 20 -9.00 -8.51 13.25
N THR A 21 -8.07 -9.05 12.44
CA THR A 21 -6.75 -9.50 12.91
C THR A 21 -5.62 -8.87 12.11
N ILE A 22 -4.52 -8.52 12.78
CA ILE A 22 -3.32 -7.96 12.11
C ILE A 22 -2.73 -8.99 11.16
N ALA A 23 -2.72 -10.28 11.54
CA ALA A 23 -2.21 -11.35 10.69
C ALA A 23 -2.94 -11.41 9.34
N SER A 24 -4.26 -11.22 9.32
CA SER A 24 -5.03 -11.15 8.06
C SER A 24 -4.85 -9.84 7.29
N TYR A 25 -4.43 -8.76 7.94
CA TYR A 25 -4.17 -7.48 7.28
C TYR A 25 -2.79 -7.44 6.62
N THR A 26 -1.79 -8.04 7.28
CA THR A 26 -0.42 -8.14 6.77
C THR A 26 -0.39 -8.91 5.45
N GLY A 27 0.09 -8.28 4.39
CA GLY A 27 0.22 -8.91 3.07
C GLY A 27 -1.09 -9.00 2.27
N ALA A 28 -2.23 -8.58 2.83
CA ALA A 28 -3.51 -8.61 2.10
C ALA A 28 -3.62 -7.55 0.99
N GLN A 29 -2.63 -6.66 0.87
CA GLN A 29 -2.53 -5.62 -0.18
C GLN A 29 -3.86 -4.87 -0.37
N VAL A 30 -4.49 -4.47 0.74
CA VAL A 30 -5.84 -3.86 0.74
C VAL A 30 -5.76 -2.38 0.37
N PHE A 31 -5.24 -2.11 -0.82
CA PHE A 31 -5.06 -0.80 -1.43
C PHE A 31 -5.10 -0.90 -2.96
N GLU A 32 -5.30 0.23 -3.62
CA GLU A 32 -5.17 0.37 -5.08
C GLU A 32 -4.00 1.33 -5.34
N ALA A 33 -3.11 0.95 -6.27
CA ALA A 33 -2.05 1.82 -6.74
C ALA A 33 -2.60 2.73 -7.85
N ILE A 34 -2.24 4.01 -7.81
CA ILE A 34 -2.64 4.99 -8.81
C ILE A 34 -1.39 5.75 -9.23
N GLY A 35 -1.10 5.78 -10.53
CA GLY A 35 0.06 6.49 -11.08
C GLY A 35 1.38 5.72 -10.99
N LEU A 36 1.35 4.42 -10.69
CA LEU A 36 2.52 3.54 -10.73
C LEU A 36 2.47 2.68 -12.00
N SER A 37 3.61 2.57 -12.69
CA SER A 37 3.76 1.70 -13.86
C SER A 37 3.43 0.25 -13.55
N GLN A 38 2.87 -0.47 -14.52
CA GLN A 38 2.50 -1.87 -14.34
C GLN A 38 3.73 -2.76 -14.09
N ASP A 39 4.85 -2.50 -14.76
CA ASP A 39 6.12 -3.23 -14.54
C ASP A 39 6.59 -3.16 -13.08
N LEU A 40 6.48 -1.97 -12.46
CA LEU A 40 6.82 -1.79 -11.04
C LEU A 40 5.85 -2.53 -10.12
N ILE A 41 4.56 -2.54 -10.45
CA ILE A 41 3.55 -3.28 -9.68
C ILE A 41 3.79 -4.78 -9.79
N ASP A 42 4.10 -5.28 -10.99
CA ASP A 42 4.32 -6.70 -11.25
C ASP A 42 5.61 -7.22 -10.60
N GLU A 43 6.60 -6.37 -10.36
CA GLU A 43 7.83 -6.80 -9.70
C GLU A 43 7.77 -6.67 -8.17
N TYR A 44 7.18 -5.59 -7.63
CA TYR A 44 7.26 -5.27 -6.20
C TYR A 44 5.94 -5.35 -5.43
N PHE A 45 4.79 -5.28 -6.13
CA PHE A 45 3.45 -5.24 -5.53
C PHE A 45 2.49 -6.21 -6.23
N VAL A 46 2.99 -7.38 -6.64
CA VAL A 46 2.26 -8.41 -7.40
C VAL A 46 0.84 -8.58 -6.86
N GLY A 47 -0.16 -8.51 -7.75
CA GLY A 47 -1.57 -8.67 -7.40
C GLY A 47 -2.29 -7.38 -6.97
N THR A 48 -1.57 -6.28 -6.81
CA THR A 48 -2.17 -4.96 -6.55
C THR A 48 -2.78 -4.40 -7.84
N THR A 49 -3.99 -3.84 -7.74
CA THR A 49 -4.62 -3.18 -8.88
C THR A 49 -3.97 -1.82 -9.14
N SER A 50 -3.58 -1.55 -10.40
CA SER A 50 -3.12 -0.25 -10.88
C SER A 50 -3.78 0.10 -12.21
N ARG A 51 -4.99 0.68 -12.16
CA ARG A 51 -5.77 0.97 -13.38
C ARG A 51 -5.23 2.15 -14.16
N LEU A 52 -4.66 3.12 -13.46
CA LEU A 52 -3.99 4.27 -14.03
C LEU A 52 -2.50 4.05 -13.87
N GLY A 53 -1.85 3.58 -14.94
CA GLY A 53 -0.40 3.46 -14.98
C GLY A 53 0.31 4.80 -14.76
N GLY A 54 1.62 4.77 -14.58
CA GLY A 54 2.39 6.00 -14.43
C GLY A 54 3.87 5.74 -14.27
N VAL A 55 4.46 6.27 -13.21
CA VAL A 55 5.91 6.36 -13.07
C VAL A 55 6.55 5.01 -12.77
N GLY A 56 7.74 4.81 -13.34
CA GLY A 56 8.61 3.67 -13.09
C GLY A 56 9.62 3.95 -11.98
N ILE A 57 10.48 2.97 -11.72
CA ILE A 57 11.47 3.03 -10.64
C ILE A 57 12.48 4.17 -10.84
N ASP A 58 12.86 4.47 -12.09
CA ASP A 58 13.86 5.50 -12.39
C ASP A 58 13.38 6.90 -11.97
N VAL A 59 12.11 7.22 -12.26
CA VAL A 59 11.51 8.51 -11.91
C VAL A 59 11.38 8.64 -10.38
N ILE A 60 10.97 7.57 -9.69
CA ILE A 60 10.88 7.56 -8.23
C ILE A 60 12.27 7.78 -7.61
N ALA A 61 13.31 7.18 -8.19
CA ALA A 61 14.68 7.34 -7.74
C ALA A 61 15.17 8.79 -7.91
N GLU A 62 14.85 9.43 -9.04
CA GLU A 62 15.19 10.84 -9.29
C GLU A 62 14.46 11.80 -8.33
N GLU A 63 13.18 11.57 -8.02
CA GLU A 63 12.41 12.43 -7.10
C GLU A 63 12.82 12.32 -5.63
N THR A 64 13.54 11.25 -5.25
CA THR A 64 13.95 11.02 -3.85
C THR A 64 15.28 11.71 -3.51
N ILE A 65 16.05 12.14 -4.51
CA ILE A 65 17.37 12.78 -4.37
C ILE A 65 17.22 14.30 -4.29
#